data_AF-B6GC17-F1
#
_entry.id   AF-B6GC17-F1
#
_cell.length_a   1.000
_cell.length_b   1.000
_cell.length_c   1.000
_cell.angle_alpha   90.00
_cell.angle_beta   90.00
_cell.angle_gamma   90.00
#
_symmetry.space_group_name_H-M   'P 1'
#
loop_
_entity.id
_entity.type
_entity.pdbx_description
1 polymer ?
#
loop_
_entity_poly.entity_id
_entity_poly.type
_entity_poly.pdbx_seq_one_letter_code
_entity_poly.pdbx_strand_id
1 'polypeptide(L)' 'MKINAASQSTCPRCGAVKLPHHVCGNCGFYKDREVIVVE' A
#
# COMPACT_ATOMS: atom_id res chain seq x y z
N MET A 1 -23.83 -15.58 5.93
CA MET A 1 -22.37 -15.57 5.78
C MET A 1 -21.91 -14.12 5.80
N LYS A 2 -21.06 -13.70 6.75
CA LYS A 2 -20.50 -12.32 6.78
C LYS A 2 -19.10 -12.35 6.18
N ILE A 3 -18.80 -11.43 5.27
CA ILE A 3 -17.46 -11.26 4.69
C ILE A 3 -16.73 -10.22 5.53
N ASN A 4 -15.54 -10.58 6.03
CA ASN A 4 -14.70 -9.65 6.79
C ASN A 4 -14.03 -8.64 5.86
N ALA A 5 -13.71 -7.46 6.39
CA ALA A 5 -12.95 -6.47 5.66
C ALA A 5 -11.55 -6.99 5.33
N ALA A 6 -10.99 -6.52 4.21
CA ALA A 6 -9.62 -6.82 3.83
C ALA A 6 -8.63 -6.27 4.86
N SER A 7 -7.50 -6.95 5.04
CA SER A 7 -6.42 -6.48 5.89
C SER A 7 -5.79 -5.21 5.32
N GLN A 8 -5.36 -4.33 6.22
CA GLN A 8 -4.78 -3.03 5.89
C GLN A 8 -3.43 -2.86 6.59
N SER A 9 -2.54 -2.08 5.98
CA SER A 9 -1.24 -1.72 6.51
C SER A 9 -0.91 -0.26 6.19
N THR A 10 -0.07 0.37 7.01
CA THR A 10 0.37 1.74 6.76
C THR A 10 1.63 1.74 5.88
N CYS A 11 1.66 2.60 4.86
CA CYS A 11 2.85 2.81 4.06
C CYS A 11 3.94 3.46 4.93
N PRO A 12 5.13 2.86 5.05
CA PRO A 12 6.21 3.44 5.86
C PRO A 12 6.79 4.72 5.28
N ARG A 13 6.53 5.03 4.00
CA ARG A 13 7.11 6.18 3.29
C ARG A 13 6.23 7.43 3.34
N CYS A 14 4.93 7.30 3.03
CA CYS A 14 4.01 8.44 2.95
C CYS A 14 2.87 8.39 3.98
N GLY A 15 2.77 7.33 4.78
CA GLY A 15 1.72 7.18 5.80
C GLY A 15 0.35 6.76 5.26
N ALA A 16 0.17 6.63 3.94
CA ALA A 16 -1.12 6.20 3.37
C ALA A 16 -1.46 4.74 3.74
N VAL A 17 -2.75 4.45 3.89
CA VAL A 17 -3.24 3.08 4.04
C VAL A 17 -3.07 2.32 2.72
N LYS A 18 -2.53 1.11 2.79
CA LYS A 18 -2.30 0.23 1.65
C LYS A 18 -2.54 -1.22 2.01
N LEU A 19 -2.72 -2.06 1.00
CA LEU A 19 -2.77 -3.50 1.19
C LEU A 19 -1.39 -4.03 1.68
N PRO A 20 -1.38 -4.97 2.65
CA PRO A 20 -0.16 -5.66 3.06
C PRO A 20 0.50 -6.36 1.87
N HIS A 21 1.83 -6.29 1.75
CA HIS A 21 2.61 -6.88 0.63
C HIS A 21 2.35 -6.32 -0.77
N HIS A 22 1.55 -5.26 -0.92
CA HIS A 22 1.41 -4.53 -2.19
C HIS A 22 2.28 -3.28 -2.23
N VAL A 23 2.60 -2.85 -3.46
CA VAL A 23 3.13 -1.51 -3.75
C VAL A 23 2.14 -0.46 -3.24
N CYS A 24 2.65 0.62 -2.67
CA CYS A 24 1.78 1.73 -2.26
C CYS A 24 1.20 2.40 -3.50
N GLY A 25 -0.12 2.33 -3.69
CA GLY A 25 -0.78 3.01 -4.81
C GLY A 25 -0.74 4.54 -4.73
N ASN A 26 -0.40 5.11 -3.57
CA ASN A 26 -0.34 6.56 -3.38
C ASN A 26 1.04 7.16 -3.69
N CYS A 27 2.13 6.44 -3.45
CA CYS A 27 3.48 6.96 -3.69
C CYS A 27 4.31 6.12 -4.66
N GLY A 28 3.85 4.93 -5.01
CA GLY A 28 4.51 4.07 -5.99
C GLY A 28 5.65 3.21 -5.45
N PHE A 29 5.95 3.31 -4.15
CA PHE A 29 7.08 2.62 -3.54
C PHE A 29 6.70 1.28 -2.90
N TYR A 30 7.66 0.34 -2.95
CA TYR A 30 7.69 -0.89 -2.16
C TYR A 30 9.12 -1.21 -1.74
N LYS A 31 9.35 -1.40 -0.44
CA LYS A 31 10.69 -1.65 0.14
C LYS A 31 11.74 -0.66 -0.36
N ASP A 32 11.41 0.63 -0.27
CA ASP A 32 12.25 1.76 -0.68
C ASP A 32 12.65 1.82 -2.16
N ARG A 33 12.04 0.99 -3.00
CA ARG A 33 12.16 1.07 -4.45
C ARG A 33 10.90 1.64 -5.06
N GLU A 34 11.06 2.57 -6.00
CA GLU A 34 9.97 3.04 -6.85
C GLU A 34 9.62 1.93 -7.83
N VAL A 35 8.38 1.44 -7.77
CA VAL A 35 7.92 0.32 -8.62
C VAL A 35 6.97 0.82 -9.70
N ILE A 36 6.17 1.83 -9.40
CA ILE A 36 5.29 2.50 -10.35
C ILE A 36 5.47 4.00 -10.20
N VAL A 37 5.37 4.72 -11.32
CA VAL A 37 5.24 6.17 -11.30
C VAL A 37 3.80 6.49 -10.95
N VAL A 38 3.59 7.29 -9.92
CA VAL A 38 2.27 7.80 -9.52
C VAL A 38 2.23 9.28 -9.90
N GLU A 39 1.21 9.67 -10.65
CA GLU A 39 0.99 11.06 -11.10
C GLU A 39 0.57 12.00 -9.97
#